data_AF-A0A9N8KEU2-F1
#
_entry.id   AF-A0A9N8KEU2-F1
#
_cell.length_a   1.000
_cell.length_b   1.000
_cell.length_c   1.000
_cell.angle_alpha   90.00
_cell.angle_beta   90.00
_cell.angle_gamma   90.00
#
_symmetry.space_group_name_H-M   'P 1'
#
loop_
_entity.id
_entity.type
_entity.pdbx_description
1 polymer ?
#
loop_
_entity_poly.entity_id
_entity_poly.type
_entity_poly.pdbx_seq_one_letter_code
_entity_poly.pdbx_strand_id
1 'polypeptide(L)'
;MNDWKARADHLSKHFRDGKKMLDWRGTHGFEPHVACQVTNSMPPFLIGSESKTPVPFSATKPGHSELLAQISSRAALIDVPNSSNIVVADPSPSPDTRPVENNQQFKTAWEILTFHLGRFAQEKIKAGVVPTDEMFQQESRRLWFDSDDPWNQTFADDTQWMEIFRQEHGLHDGNTPDAV
;
A
#
# COMPACT_ATOMS: atom_id res chain seq x y z
N MET A 1 21.27 -13.98 10.59
CA MET A 1 20.73 -15.14 9.86
C MET A 1 21.33 -15.09 8.47
N ASN A 2 22.46 -15.78 8.25
CA ASN A 2 23.46 -15.33 7.26
C ASN A 2 23.58 -16.23 6.01
N ASP A 3 22.81 -17.32 5.93
CA ASP A 3 22.78 -18.20 4.78
C ASP A 3 21.34 -18.60 4.41
N TRP A 4 21.19 -19.15 3.20
CA TRP A 4 19.88 -19.56 2.67
C TRP A 4 19.20 -20.64 3.51
N LYS A 5 19.98 -21.59 4.04
CA LYS A 5 19.45 -22.69 4.85
C LYS A 5 18.85 -22.16 6.15
N ALA A 6 19.54 -21.28 6.85
CA ALA A 6 19.07 -20.63 8.06
C ALA A 6 17.78 -19.83 7.82
N ARG A 7 17.63 -19.19 6.65
CA ARG A 7 16.40 -18.48 6.26
C ARG A 7 15.23 -19.44 6.01
N ALA A 8 15.47 -20.53 5.28
CA ALA A 8 14.45 -21.56 5.03
C ALA A 8 14.01 -22.27 6.31
N ASP A 9 14.97 -22.58 7.20
CA ASP A 9 14.70 -23.20 8.50
C ASP A 9 13.92 -22.24 9.41
N HIS A 10 14.22 -20.93 9.39
CA HIS A 10 13.46 -19.91 10.12
C HIS A 10 12.01 -19.80 9.62
N LEU A 11 11.81 -19.70 8.29
CA LEU A 11 10.48 -19.66 7.68
C LEU A 11 9.67 -20.92 8.07
N SER A 12 10.31 -22.09 8.00
CA SER A 12 9.68 -23.36 8.36
C SER A 12 9.29 -23.40 9.84
N LYS A 13 10.18 -22.94 10.73
CA LYS A 13 9.89 -22.83 12.17
C LYS A 13 8.70 -21.92 12.43
N HIS A 14 8.65 -20.75 11.80
CA HIS A 14 7.56 -19.79 11.95
C HIS A 14 6.18 -20.45 11.74
N PHE A 15 6.01 -21.16 10.63
CA PHE A 15 4.74 -21.85 10.34
C PHE A 15 4.51 -23.09 11.22
N ARG A 16 5.57 -23.83 11.60
CA ARG A 16 5.44 -24.97 12.54
C ARG A 16 4.98 -24.53 13.93
N ASP A 17 5.36 -23.32 14.35
CA ASP A 17 4.90 -22.70 15.59
C ASP A 17 3.46 -22.14 15.48
N GLY A 18 2.77 -22.36 14.35
CA GLY A 18 1.38 -21.96 14.12
C GLY A 18 1.20 -20.49 13.68
N LYS A 19 2.29 -19.76 13.46
CA LYS A 19 2.25 -18.36 13.03
C LYS A 19 1.90 -18.23 11.55
N LYS A 20 1.17 -17.18 11.19
CA LYS A 20 0.69 -16.86 9.82
C LYS A 20 1.50 -15.72 9.22
N MET A 21 1.35 -15.46 7.92
CA MET A 21 1.98 -14.29 7.29
C MET A 21 1.60 -12.96 7.95
N LEU A 22 0.43 -12.87 8.59
CA LEU A 22 0.00 -11.71 9.39
C LEU A 22 0.87 -11.48 10.65
N ASP A 23 1.48 -12.54 11.17
CA ASP A 23 2.38 -12.47 12.32
C ASP A 23 3.82 -12.14 11.92
N TRP A 24 4.09 -12.03 10.60
CA TRP A 24 5.38 -11.61 10.10
C TRP A 24 5.67 -10.17 10.52
N ARG A 25 6.92 -9.88 10.90
CA ARG A 25 7.36 -8.54 11.27
C ARG A 25 8.59 -8.15 10.48
N GLY A 26 8.63 -6.89 10.08
CA GLY A 26 9.75 -6.32 9.34
C GLY A 26 9.73 -6.62 7.85
N THR A 27 10.73 -6.08 7.16
CA THR A 27 10.87 -6.15 5.71
C THR A 27 11.70 -7.38 5.29
N HIS A 28 12.20 -7.38 4.04
CA HIS A 28 13.10 -8.42 3.53
C HIS A 28 14.43 -8.55 4.27
N GLY A 29 14.81 -7.55 5.07
CA GLY A 29 16.10 -7.51 5.77
C GLY A 29 17.30 -7.36 4.83
N PHE A 30 17.09 -6.72 3.67
CA PHE A 30 18.17 -6.38 2.74
C PHE A 30 18.93 -5.15 3.22
N GLU A 31 20.23 -5.11 2.92
CA GLU A 31 21.04 -3.90 3.05
C GLU A 31 20.43 -2.76 2.23
N PRO A 32 20.55 -1.49 2.65
CA PRO A 32 19.89 -0.36 1.98
C PRO A 32 20.17 -0.28 0.47
N HIS A 33 21.40 -0.58 0.05
CA HIS A 33 21.80 -0.56 -1.35
C HIS A 33 21.20 -1.71 -2.19
N VAL A 34 20.77 -2.81 -1.56
CA VAL A 34 20.04 -3.90 -2.22
C VAL A 34 18.55 -3.58 -2.20
N ALA A 35 18.04 -3.11 -1.06
CA ALA A 35 16.64 -2.73 -0.89
C ALA A 35 16.19 -1.70 -1.95
N CYS A 36 17.02 -0.70 -2.26
CA CYS A 36 16.71 0.31 -3.26
C CYS A 36 16.62 -0.22 -4.71
N GLN A 37 17.14 -1.42 -4.97
CA GLN A 37 17.07 -2.07 -6.29
C GLN A 37 15.85 -2.98 -6.44
N VAL A 38 15.15 -3.28 -5.35
CA VAL A 38 13.97 -4.13 -5.37
C VAL A 38 12.80 -3.35 -5.99
N THR A 39 12.20 -3.91 -7.02
CA THR A 39 11.00 -3.34 -7.68
C THR A 39 9.86 -4.35 -7.65
N ASN A 40 8.62 -3.88 -7.79
CA ASN A 40 7.42 -4.74 -7.80
C ASN A 40 7.30 -5.62 -6.55
N SER A 41 7.74 -5.10 -5.40
CA SER A 41 7.76 -5.86 -4.16
C SER A 41 6.85 -5.24 -3.14
N MET A 42 6.19 -6.10 -2.38
CA MET A 42 5.49 -5.71 -1.17
C MET A 42 6.33 -6.13 0.04
N PRO A 43 6.48 -5.26 1.05
CA PRO A 43 7.11 -5.62 2.30
C PRO A 43 6.47 -6.88 2.92
N PRO A 44 7.25 -7.86 3.40
CA PRO A 44 6.73 -9.09 3.97
C PRO A 44 5.67 -8.92 5.06
N PHE A 45 5.81 -7.92 5.93
CA PHE A 45 4.81 -7.63 6.97
C PHE A 45 3.42 -7.24 6.42
N LEU A 46 3.36 -6.67 5.20
CA LEU A 46 2.10 -6.32 4.55
C LEU A 46 1.42 -7.49 3.84
N ILE A 47 2.13 -8.59 3.55
CA ILE A 47 1.57 -9.74 2.81
C ILE A 47 0.35 -10.32 3.52
N GLY A 48 0.40 -10.41 4.85
CA GLY A 48 -0.73 -10.89 5.63
C GLY A 48 -1.97 -10.01 5.47
N SER A 49 -1.81 -8.70 5.54
CA SER A 49 -2.89 -7.72 5.41
C SER A 49 -3.41 -7.64 3.97
N GLU A 50 -2.51 -7.73 2.97
CA GLU A 50 -2.85 -7.76 1.55
C GLU A 50 -3.77 -8.93 1.19
N SER A 51 -3.48 -10.11 1.75
CA SER A 51 -4.29 -11.31 1.51
C SER A 51 -5.74 -11.20 1.99
N LYS A 52 -6.05 -10.20 2.83
CA LYS A 52 -7.39 -9.92 3.36
C LYS A 52 -8.11 -8.79 2.63
N THR A 53 -7.44 -8.14 1.69
CA THR A 53 -8.06 -7.07 0.89
C THR A 53 -9.14 -7.65 -0.03
N PRO A 54 -10.07 -6.84 -0.56
CA PRO A 54 -11.13 -7.33 -1.44
C PRO A 54 -10.60 -8.01 -2.70
N VAL A 55 -9.43 -7.58 -3.17
CA VAL A 55 -8.76 -8.09 -4.36
C VAL A 55 -7.33 -8.49 -4.01
N PRO A 56 -7.16 -9.65 -3.35
CA PRO A 56 -5.84 -10.12 -2.97
C PRO A 56 -4.99 -10.44 -4.20
N PHE A 57 -3.69 -10.34 -4.05
CA PHE A 57 -2.73 -10.54 -5.11
C PHE A 57 -2.86 -11.97 -5.64
N SER A 58 -2.89 -12.07 -6.96
CA SER A 58 -2.90 -13.34 -7.64
C SER A 58 -2.04 -13.24 -8.88
N ALA A 59 -1.08 -14.15 -9.00
CA ALA A 59 -0.25 -14.26 -10.20
C ALA A 59 -1.06 -14.71 -11.45
N THR A 60 -2.27 -15.25 -11.26
CA THR A 60 -3.08 -15.81 -12.35
C THR A 60 -4.35 -15.03 -12.65
N LYS A 61 -4.81 -14.17 -11.73
CA LYS A 61 -6.05 -13.40 -11.90
C LYS A 61 -5.72 -11.94 -12.20
N PRO A 62 -6.36 -11.32 -13.19
CA PRO A 62 -6.10 -9.92 -13.55
C PRO A 62 -6.69 -8.93 -12.55
N GLY A 63 -7.47 -9.37 -11.55
CA GLY A 63 -8.19 -8.48 -10.64
C GLY A 63 -7.31 -7.43 -9.96
N HIS A 64 -6.08 -7.78 -9.61
CA HIS A 64 -5.15 -6.82 -9.01
C HIS A 64 -4.79 -5.67 -9.97
N SER A 65 -4.65 -5.95 -11.28
CA SER A 65 -4.41 -4.91 -12.29
C SER A 65 -5.59 -3.94 -12.43
N GLU A 66 -6.82 -4.45 -12.33
CA GLU A 66 -8.02 -3.62 -12.37
C GLU A 66 -8.12 -2.73 -11.12
N LEU A 67 -7.85 -3.30 -9.94
CA LEU A 67 -7.78 -2.52 -8.70
C LEU A 67 -6.74 -1.40 -8.81
N LEU A 68 -5.55 -1.69 -9.35
CA LEU A 68 -4.51 -0.68 -9.56
C LEU A 68 -4.99 0.46 -10.46
N ALA A 69 -5.65 0.15 -11.58
CA ALA A 69 -6.19 1.16 -12.49
C ALA A 69 -7.25 2.02 -11.79
N GLN A 70 -8.16 1.39 -11.04
CA GLN A 70 -9.21 2.06 -10.29
C GLN A 70 -8.65 3.02 -9.23
N ILE A 71 -7.76 2.55 -8.34
CA ILE A 71 -7.21 3.39 -7.27
C ILE A 71 -6.28 4.46 -7.82
N SER A 72 -5.55 4.19 -8.91
CA SER A 72 -4.72 5.20 -9.58
C SER A 72 -5.57 6.33 -10.15
N SER A 73 -6.69 5.99 -10.82
CA SER A 73 -7.62 6.98 -11.36
C SER A 73 -8.18 7.86 -10.26
N ARG A 74 -8.61 7.28 -9.14
CA ARG A 74 -9.14 8.04 -7.98
C ARG A 74 -8.09 8.93 -7.32
N ALA A 75 -6.87 8.44 -7.13
CA ALA A 75 -5.79 9.24 -6.58
C ALA A 75 -5.50 10.47 -7.45
N ALA A 76 -5.54 10.31 -8.79
CA ALA A 76 -5.36 11.41 -9.75
C ALA A 76 -6.55 12.39 -9.80
N LEU A 77 -7.79 11.92 -9.67
CA LEU A 77 -8.97 12.80 -9.66
C LEU A 77 -8.99 13.80 -8.49
N ILE A 78 -8.34 13.44 -7.38
CA ILE A 78 -8.20 14.34 -6.22
C ILE A 78 -7.14 15.43 -6.50
N ASP A 79 -6.37 15.35 -7.58
CA ASP A 79 -5.28 16.30 -7.92
C ASP A 79 -5.73 17.52 -8.75
N VAL A 80 -7.03 17.66 -9.06
CA VAL A 80 -7.51 18.73 -9.94
C VAL A 80 -8.40 19.74 -9.20
N PRO A 81 -7.89 20.92 -8.81
CA PRO A 81 -8.75 22.09 -8.67
C PRO A 81 -9.09 22.58 -10.08
N ASN A 82 -10.23 22.12 -10.61
CA ASN A 82 -10.86 22.59 -11.84
C ASN A 82 -10.03 22.45 -13.14
N SER A 83 -10.21 21.33 -13.85
CA SER A 83 -9.94 21.22 -15.29
C SER A 83 -10.83 20.14 -15.87
N SER A 84 -11.97 20.60 -16.40
CA SER A 84 -12.83 19.85 -17.29
C SER A 84 -12.05 19.33 -18.49
N ASN A 85 -11.71 18.03 -18.48
CA ASN A 85 -11.47 17.22 -19.68
C ASN A 85 -11.57 15.75 -19.31
N ILE A 86 -12.81 15.26 -19.18
CA ILE A 86 -13.10 13.83 -19.14
C ILE A 86 -13.06 13.32 -20.58
N VAL A 87 -11.98 12.65 -20.96
CA VAL A 87 -12.01 11.72 -22.09
C VAL A 87 -12.63 10.41 -21.60
N VAL A 88 -13.90 10.22 -21.92
CA VAL A 88 -14.60 8.94 -21.76
C VAL A 88 -13.98 7.98 -22.78
N ALA A 89 -13.11 7.09 -22.33
CA ALA A 89 -12.57 6.03 -23.18
C ALA A 89 -13.60 4.89 -23.28
N ASP A 90 -14.03 4.65 -24.51
CA ASP A 90 -14.89 3.58 -25.01
C ASP A 90 -14.42 2.17 -24.59
N PRO A 91 -15.28 1.27 -24.07
CA PRO A 91 -14.89 -0.09 -23.71
C PRO A 91 -14.95 -0.99 -24.96
N SER A 92 -13.91 -0.94 -25.79
CA SER A 92 -13.76 -1.89 -26.91
C SER A 92 -12.63 -2.90 -26.64
N PRO A 93 -12.91 -4.22 -26.59
CA PRO A 93 -11.92 -5.23 -26.27
C PRO A 93 -11.18 -5.64 -27.55
N SER A 94 -10.01 -5.06 -27.79
CA SER A 94 -9.07 -5.57 -28.80
C SER A 94 -8.00 -6.43 -28.15
N PRO A 95 -7.67 -7.63 -28.69
CA PRO A 95 -6.85 -8.62 -28.00
C PRO A 95 -5.33 -8.37 -28.09
N ASP A 96 -4.89 -7.28 -28.72
CA ASP A 96 -3.48 -6.96 -28.90
C ASP A 96 -3.12 -5.62 -28.23
N THR A 97 -3.08 -5.61 -26.91
CA THR A 97 -2.42 -4.51 -26.16
C THR A 97 -1.12 -5.04 -25.59
N ARG A 98 -0.03 -4.88 -26.35
CA ARG A 98 1.30 -4.77 -25.73
C ARG A 98 1.21 -3.59 -24.75
N PRO A 99 1.52 -3.76 -23.45
CA PRO A 99 1.49 -2.62 -22.55
C PRO A 99 2.55 -1.64 -23.03
N VAL A 100 2.11 -0.53 -23.59
CA VAL A 100 2.95 0.63 -23.81
C VAL A 100 3.53 0.94 -22.43
N GLU A 101 4.86 0.93 -22.31
CA GLU A 101 5.61 1.29 -21.11
C GLU A 101 5.42 2.77 -20.78
N ASN A 102 4.18 3.17 -20.48
CA ASN A 102 3.81 4.52 -20.14
C ASN A 102 3.96 4.70 -18.63
N ASN A 103 5.15 5.16 -18.22
CA ASN A 103 5.36 6.04 -17.08
C ASN A 103 4.59 5.70 -15.78
N GLN A 104 4.45 4.41 -15.46
CA GLN A 104 3.74 3.96 -14.26
C GLN A 104 4.64 4.21 -13.05
N GLN A 105 4.48 5.39 -12.44
CA GLN A 105 5.26 5.84 -11.28
C GLN A 105 5.14 4.89 -10.08
N PHE A 106 4.03 4.15 -9.98
CA PHE A 106 3.77 3.18 -8.92
C PHE A 106 3.44 1.82 -9.52
N LYS A 107 3.94 0.76 -8.87
CA LYS A 107 3.88 -0.61 -9.40
C LYS A 107 3.00 -1.53 -8.56
N THR A 108 2.58 -1.08 -7.38
CA THR A 108 1.77 -1.86 -6.44
C THR A 108 0.72 -0.99 -5.74
N ALA A 109 -0.35 -1.62 -5.23
CA ALA A 109 -1.48 -0.90 -4.65
C ALA A 109 -1.12 -0.16 -3.36
N TRP A 110 -0.21 -0.74 -2.58
CA TRP A 110 0.26 -0.13 -1.33
C TRP A 110 1.13 1.11 -1.61
N GLU A 111 1.93 1.13 -2.68
CA GLU A 111 2.70 2.32 -3.09
C GLU A 111 1.78 3.48 -3.50
N ILE A 112 0.72 3.19 -4.28
CA ILE A 112 -0.27 4.20 -4.67
C ILE A 112 -0.94 4.79 -3.41
N LEU A 113 -1.35 3.93 -2.48
CA LEU A 113 -1.95 4.37 -1.22
C LEU A 113 -0.97 5.22 -0.40
N THR A 114 0.28 4.79 -0.28
CA THR A 114 1.33 5.49 0.47
C THR A 114 1.54 6.89 -0.09
N PHE A 115 1.67 7.00 -1.41
CA PHE A 115 1.81 8.29 -2.08
C PHE A 115 0.58 9.18 -1.90
N HIS A 116 -0.62 8.63 -2.07
CA HIS A 116 -1.88 9.35 -1.89
C HIS A 116 -2.01 9.93 -0.48
N LEU A 117 -1.76 9.11 0.54
CA LEU A 117 -1.84 9.54 1.94
C LEU A 117 -0.75 10.55 2.31
N GLY A 118 0.45 10.44 1.71
CA GLY A 118 1.51 11.44 1.88
C GLY A 118 1.09 12.82 1.37
N ARG A 119 0.42 12.89 0.22
CA ARG A 119 -0.16 14.14 -0.31
C ARG A 119 -1.29 14.66 0.56
N PHE A 120 -2.22 13.79 0.95
CA PHE A 120 -3.32 14.15 1.85
C PHE A 120 -2.79 14.75 3.17
N ALA A 121 -1.73 14.17 3.75
CA ALA A 121 -1.07 14.71 4.93
C ALA A 121 -0.60 16.15 4.70
N GLN A 122 0.09 16.41 3.59
CA GLN A 122 0.58 17.74 3.25
C GLN A 122 -0.56 18.76 3.10
N GLU A 123 -1.67 18.38 2.48
CA GLU A 123 -2.84 19.25 2.32
C GLU A 123 -3.47 19.61 3.68
N LYS A 124 -3.63 18.63 4.57
CA LYS A 124 -4.16 18.87 5.92
C LYS A 124 -3.24 19.77 6.74
N ILE A 125 -1.93 19.54 6.68
CA ILE A 125 -0.94 20.38 7.37
C ILE A 125 -0.99 21.81 6.83
N LYS A 126 -1.06 22.00 5.51
CA LYS A 126 -1.23 23.33 4.88
C LYS A 126 -2.51 24.03 5.33
N ALA A 127 -3.57 23.27 5.58
CA ALA A 127 -4.83 23.78 6.13
C ALA A 127 -4.79 24.01 7.66
N GLY A 128 -3.64 23.80 8.32
CA GLY A 128 -3.49 23.96 9.78
C GLY A 128 -4.08 22.82 10.60
N VAL A 129 -4.39 21.68 9.98
CA VAL A 129 -4.94 20.48 10.65
C VAL A 129 -3.82 19.45 10.81
N VAL A 130 -3.62 18.96 12.03
CA VAL A 130 -2.71 17.84 12.30
C VAL A 130 -3.37 16.53 11.85
N PRO A 131 -2.83 15.81 10.85
CA PRO A 131 -3.41 14.55 10.40
C PRO A 131 -3.38 13.49 11.50
N THR A 132 -4.51 12.85 11.77
CA THR A 132 -4.61 11.70 12.70
C THR A 132 -4.68 10.39 11.96
N ASP A 133 -4.40 9.28 12.65
CA ASP A 133 -4.51 7.92 12.12
C ASP A 133 -5.92 7.65 11.55
N GLU A 134 -6.98 8.09 12.24
CA GLU A 134 -8.36 7.96 11.77
C GLU A 134 -8.58 8.72 10.45
N MET A 135 -7.96 9.89 10.28
CA MET A 135 -8.06 10.64 9.02
C MET A 135 -7.41 9.87 7.87
N PHE A 136 -6.25 9.23 8.10
CA PHE A 136 -5.60 8.39 7.09
C PHE A 136 -6.40 7.13 6.77
N GLN A 137 -6.96 6.49 7.79
CA GLN A 137 -7.82 5.32 7.62
C GLN A 137 -9.08 5.69 6.82
N GLN A 138 -9.78 6.77 7.17
CA GLN A 138 -10.96 7.21 6.44
C GLN A 138 -10.62 7.54 4.97
N GLU A 139 -9.51 8.25 4.73
CA GLU A 139 -9.08 8.60 3.38
C GLU A 139 -8.69 7.36 2.56
N SER A 140 -8.06 6.37 3.19
CA SER A 140 -7.74 5.09 2.55
C SER A 140 -8.99 4.33 2.09
N ARG A 141 -10.05 4.31 2.93
CA ARG A 141 -11.32 3.65 2.61
C ARG A 141 -12.02 4.36 1.46
N ARG A 142 -12.01 5.69 1.44
CA ARG A 142 -12.54 6.48 0.31
C ARG A 142 -11.80 6.16 -0.98
N LEU A 143 -10.48 6.06 -0.94
CA LEU A 143 -9.69 5.72 -2.13
C LEU A 143 -10.04 4.32 -2.67
N TRP A 144 -10.08 3.30 -1.80
CA TRP A 144 -10.25 1.91 -2.21
C TRP A 144 -11.71 1.51 -2.47
N PHE A 145 -12.61 1.94 -1.62
CA PHE A 145 -14.00 1.47 -1.59
C PHE A 145 -15.02 2.53 -2.01
N ASP A 146 -14.59 3.79 -2.20
CA ASP A 146 -15.52 4.92 -2.41
C ASP A 146 -16.54 5.06 -1.27
N SER A 147 -16.09 4.73 -0.06
CA SER A 147 -16.90 4.67 1.15
C SER A 147 -16.01 4.95 2.36
N ASP A 148 -16.60 5.45 3.44
CA ASP A 148 -15.95 5.57 4.74
C ASP A 148 -16.44 4.53 5.76
N ASP A 149 -17.12 3.46 5.31
CA ASP A 149 -17.59 2.38 6.17
C ASP A 149 -16.43 1.74 6.96
N PRO A 150 -16.45 1.77 8.30
CA PRO A 150 -15.38 1.21 9.14
C PRO A 150 -15.12 -0.29 8.94
N TRP A 151 -16.06 -1.05 8.36
CA TRP A 151 -15.84 -2.45 8.02
C TRP A 151 -14.87 -2.64 6.84
N ASN A 152 -14.65 -1.60 6.03
CA ASN A 152 -13.69 -1.63 4.95
C ASN A 152 -12.27 -1.48 5.53
N GLN A 153 -11.46 -2.53 5.33
CA GLN A 153 -10.08 -2.59 5.80
C GLN A 153 -9.10 -2.35 4.65
N THR A 154 -8.09 -1.53 4.89
CA THR A 154 -6.97 -1.25 3.99
C THR A 154 -5.63 -1.47 4.70
N PHE A 155 -4.52 -1.17 4.02
CA PHE A 155 -3.21 -1.17 4.67
C PHE A 155 -3.08 -0.12 5.79
N ALA A 156 -3.90 0.94 5.78
CA ALA A 156 -3.88 1.98 6.80
C ALA A 156 -4.46 1.51 8.16
N ASP A 157 -5.13 0.35 8.19
CA ASP A 157 -5.60 -0.28 9.44
C ASP A 157 -4.49 -1.14 10.09
N ASP A 158 -3.37 -1.37 9.40
CA ASP A 158 -2.20 -2.08 9.94
C ASP A 158 -1.34 -1.13 10.78
N THR A 159 -1.19 -1.44 12.08
CA THR A 159 -0.45 -0.61 13.04
C THR A 159 1.02 -0.43 12.67
N GLN A 160 1.68 -1.50 12.20
CA GLN A 160 3.08 -1.44 11.79
C GLN A 160 3.23 -0.57 10.54
N TRP A 161 2.31 -0.68 9.58
CA TRP A 161 2.31 0.19 8.40
C TRP A 161 2.11 1.66 8.78
N MET A 162 1.14 1.96 9.65
CA MET A 162 0.83 3.33 10.07
C MET A 162 2.02 3.99 10.80
N GLU A 163 2.69 3.25 11.67
CA GLU A 163 3.89 3.72 12.38
C GLU A 163 5.01 4.09 11.40
N ILE A 164 5.33 3.20 10.46
CA ILE A 164 6.35 3.44 9.42
C ILE A 164 5.95 4.66 8.57
N PHE A 165 4.70 4.71 8.13
CA PHE A 165 4.18 5.80 7.32
C PHE A 165 4.32 7.16 8.04
N ARG A 166 3.92 7.25 9.32
CA ARG A 166 4.07 8.49 10.09
C ARG A 166 5.53 8.86 10.32
N GLN A 167 6.40 7.88 10.59
CA GLN A 167 7.83 8.13 10.75
C GLN A 167 8.45 8.70 9.48
N GLU A 168 8.17 8.11 8.31
CA GLU A 168 8.70 8.56 7.02
C GLU A 168 8.22 9.97 6.63
N HIS A 169 7.03 10.36 7.08
CA HIS A 169 6.45 11.68 6.80
C HIS A 169 6.70 12.71 7.91
N GLY A 170 7.52 12.37 8.92
CA GLY A 170 7.83 13.28 10.03
C GLY A 170 6.64 13.59 10.94
N LEU A 171 5.63 12.72 10.94
CA LEU A 171 4.40 12.83 11.73
C LEU A 171 4.46 12.00 13.01
N HIS A 172 5.59 11.37 13.34
CA HIS A 172 5.71 10.55 14.53
C HIS A 172 5.74 11.43 15.79
N ASP A 173 4.67 11.39 16.58
CA ASP A 173 4.68 11.94 17.93
C ASP A 173 5.61 11.05 18.76
N GLY A 174 6.74 11.57 19.24
CA GLY A 174 7.79 10.81 19.95
C GLY A 174 7.39 10.18 21.29
N ASN A 175 6.15 9.72 21.46
CA ASN A 175 5.54 9.29 22.71
C ASN A 175 4.69 8.02 22.58
N THR A 176 5.10 7.08 21.72
CA THR A 176 4.62 5.68 21.79
C THR A 176 5.47 4.93 22.82
N PRO A 177 4.88 4.40 23.92
CA PRO A 177 5.60 3.58 24.86
C PRO A 177 6.03 2.27 24.19
N ASP A 178 7.25 1.83 24.46
CA ASP A 178 7.80 0.54 24.03
C ASP A 178 6.75 -0.57 24.14
N ALA A 179 6.41 -1.19 23.02
CA ALA A 179 5.56 -2.37 23.00
C ALA A 179 6.28 -3.50 23.75
N VAL A 180 5.72 -3.86 24.91
CA VAL A 180 6.12 -4.99 25.77
C VAL A 180 5.84 -6.32 25.08
#